data_AF-A0A6I4Z1A0-F1
#
_entry.id   AF-A0A6I4Z1A0-F1
#
_cell.length_a   1.000
_cell.length_b   1.000
_cell.length_c   1.000
_cell.angle_alpha   90.00
_cell.angle_beta   90.00
_cell.angle_gamma   90.00
#
_symmetry.space_group_name_H-M   'P 1'
#
loop_
_entity.id
_entity.type
_entity.pdbx_description
1 polymer ?
#
loop_
_entity_poly.entity_id
_entity_poly.type
_entity_poly.pdbx_seq_one_letter_code
_entity_poly.pdbx_strand_id
1 'polypeptide(L)' 'MKAFWVAWALLITSGCTSARFTPLCPSLINYPALEQQQAAMELQTNQNMQELPVMMRDYGVLRQEIRAECQKNDI' A
#
# COMPACT_ATOMS: atom_id res chain seq x y z
N MET A 1 -7.86 -49.73 -9.14
CA MET A 1 -6.72 -49.14 -8.40
C MET A 1 -6.21 -47.85 -9.04
N LYS A 2 -5.76 -47.83 -10.31
CA LYS A 2 -5.24 -46.61 -10.98
C LYS A 2 -6.17 -45.38 -10.95
N ALA A 3 -7.47 -45.57 -11.19
CA ALA A 3 -8.44 -44.46 -11.21
C ALA A 3 -8.60 -43.76 -9.85
N PHE A 4 -8.41 -44.47 -8.74
CA PHE A 4 -8.50 -43.91 -7.39
C PHE A 4 -7.34 -42.94 -7.12
N TRP A 5 -6.14 -43.28 -7.57
CA TRP A 5 -4.96 -42.43 -7.46
C TRP A 5 -5.07 -41.15 -8.29
N VAL A 6 -5.68 -41.24 -9.48
CA VAL A 6 -5.89 -40.09 -10.36
C VAL A 6 -6.93 -39.12 -9.76
N ALA A 7 -8.02 -39.65 -9.21
CA ALA A 7 -9.04 -38.82 -8.54
C ALA A 7 -8.49 -38.11 -7.30
N TRP A 8 -7.67 -38.80 -6.51
CA TRP A 8 -6.98 -38.21 -5.36
C TRP A 8 -5.99 -37.12 -5.76
N ALA A 9 -5.20 -37.33 -6.81
CA ALA A 9 -4.28 -36.33 -7.32
C ALA A 9 -5.01 -35.05 -7.77
N LEU A 10 -6.15 -35.19 -8.46
CA LEU A 10 -6.97 -34.06 -8.91
C LEU A 10 -7.54 -33.25 -7.72
N LEU A 11 -8.07 -33.94 -6.70
CA LEU A 11 -8.62 -33.28 -5.51
C LEU A 11 -7.58 -32.47 -4.72
N ILE A 12 -6.35 -32.98 -4.61
CA ILE A 12 -5.25 -32.27 -3.93
C ILE A 12 -4.85 -31.01 -4.71
N THR A 13 -4.90 -31.04 -6.05
CA THR A 13 -4.55 -29.87 -6.88
C THR A 13 -5.65 -28.81 -6.96
N SER A 14 -6.93 -29.17 -6.78
CA SER A 14 -8.04 -28.20 -6.77
C SER A 14 -8.14 -27.36 -5.50
N GLY A 15 -7.37 -27.68 -4.45
CA GLY A 15 -7.36 -26.95 -3.17
C GLY A 15 -6.56 -25.64 -3.17
N CYS A 16 -5.90 -25.29 -4.27
CA CYS A 16 -5.12 -24.05 -4.37
C CYS A 16 -6.07 -22.85 -4.62
N THR A 17 -6.86 -22.49 -3.62
CA THR A 17 -7.51 -21.18 -3.63
C THR A 17 -6.40 -20.13 -3.44
N SER A 18 -6.22 -19.25 -4.42
CA SER A 18 -5.27 -18.15 -4.31
C SER A 18 -5.63 -17.33 -3.07
N ALA A 19 -4.66 -17.09 -2.19
CA ALA A 19 -4.87 -16.23 -1.04
C ALA A 19 -5.34 -14.86 -1.56
N ARG A 20 -6.54 -14.43 -1.12
CA ARG A 20 -6.99 -13.07 -1.39
C ARG A 20 -6.12 -12.14 -0.57
N PHE A 21 -5.20 -11.46 -1.24
CA PHE A 21 -4.40 -10.42 -0.61
C PHE A 21 -5.31 -9.21 -0.38
N THR A 22 -5.77 -9.05 0.86
CA THR A 22 -6.40 -7.79 1.28
C THR A 22 -5.27 -6.79 1.53
N PRO A 23 -5.13 -5.72 0.73
CA PRO A 23 -4.10 -4.72 1.00
C PRO A 23 -4.33 -4.13 2.39
N LEU A 24 -3.25 -3.98 3.15
CA LEU A 24 -3.31 -3.24 4.40
C LEU A 24 -3.58 -1.78 4.05
N CYS A 25 -4.73 -1.27 4.49
CA CYS A 25 -5.15 0.11 4.31
C CYS A 25 -4.99 0.86 5.63
N PRO A 26 -3.76 1.32 5.96
CA PRO A 26 -3.50 1.97 7.23
C PRO A 26 -4.32 3.25 7.36
N SER A 27 -4.80 3.52 8.58
CA SER A 27 -5.40 4.81 8.89
C SER A 27 -4.36 5.92 8.73
N LEU A 28 -4.74 6.99 8.05
CA LEU A 28 -3.86 8.10 7.72
C LEU A 28 -4.18 9.25 8.66
N ILE A 29 -3.19 9.68 9.45
CA ILE A 29 -3.30 10.94 10.20
C ILE A 29 -3.54 12.08 9.20
N ASN A 30 -4.59 12.85 9.45
CA ASN A 30 -4.94 14.02 8.67
C ASN A 30 -4.37 15.27 9.33
N TYR A 31 -3.40 15.90 8.67
CA TYR A 31 -2.82 17.16 9.11
C TYR A 31 -3.62 18.33 8.49
N PRO A 32 -4.01 19.36 9.26
CA PRO A 32 -4.61 20.57 8.73
C PRO A 32 -3.74 21.24 7.66
N ALA A 33 -4.36 21.90 6.68
CA ALA A 33 -3.64 22.57 5.58
C ALA A 33 -2.60 23.59 6.07
N LEU A 34 -2.91 24.32 7.15
CA LEU A 34 -2.00 25.29 7.75
C LEU A 34 -0.72 24.61 8.29
N GLU A 35 -0.87 23.48 8.98
CA GLU A 35 0.26 22.73 9.54
C GLU A 35 1.13 22.14 8.42
N GLN A 36 0.51 21.65 7.34
CA GLN A 36 1.24 21.16 6.17
C GLN A 36 2.05 22.27 5.47
N GLN A 37 1.48 23.48 5.34
CA GLN A 37 2.18 24.62 4.76
C GLN A 37 3.37 25.05 5.61
N GLN A 38 3.19 25.09 6.93
CA GLN A 38 4.29 25.42 7.84
C GLN A 38 5.43 24.41 7.75
N ALA A 39 5.12 23.11 7.80
CA ALA A 39 6.11 22.06 7.64
C ALA A 39 6.85 22.12 6.30
N ALA A 40 6.15 22.45 5.21
CA ALA A 40 6.79 22.62 3.90
C ALA A 40 7.79 23.80 3.88
N MET A 41 7.46 24.92 4.54
CA MET A 41 8.38 26.05 4.67
C MET A 41 9.61 25.71 5.51
N GLU A 42 9.42 24.99 6.62
CA GLU A 42 10.52 24.54 7.48
C GLU A 42 11.49 23.63 6.71
N LEU A 43 10.96 22.70 5.91
CA LEU A 43 11.75 21.80 5.08
C LEU A 43 12.51 22.53 3.97
N GLN A 44 11.92 23.57 3.37
CA GLN A 44 12.55 24.33 2.28
C GLN A 44 13.65 25.29 2.77
N THR A 45 13.50 25.82 3.98
CA THR A 45 14.45 26.80 4.53
C THR A 45 15.65 26.14 5.22
N ASN A 46 15.58 24.83 5.51
CA ASN A 46 16.66 24.09 6.15
C ASN A 46 17.72 23.58 5.16
N GLN A 47 18.84 24.29 5.06
CA GLN A 47 19.94 23.95 4.16
C GLN A 47 20.65 22.62 4.47
N ASN A 48 20.48 22.07 5.68
CA ASN A 48 21.08 20.79 6.08
C ASN A 48 20.22 19.58 5.66
N MET A 49 19.05 19.81 5.06
CA MET A 49 18.06 18.77 4.75
C MET A 49 17.65 18.78 3.27
N GLN A 50 18.58 19.03 2.36
CA GLN A 50 18.26 19.22 0.92
C GLN A 50 17.50 18.04 0.28
N GLU A 51 17.77 16.81 0.72
CA GLU A 51 17.13 15.60 0.19
C GLU A 51 15.75 15.32 0.84
N LEU A 52 15.49 15.89 2.02
CA LEU A 52 14.28 15.59 2.78
C LEU A 52 13.00 16.09 2.08
N PRO A 53 12.95 17.31 1.49
CA PRO A 53 11.81 17.74 0.68
C PRO A 53 11.50 16.79 -0.49
N VAL A 54 12.53 16.24 -1.14
CA VAL A 54 12.37 15.29 -2.25
C VAL A 54 11.77 13.98 -1.71
N MET A 55 12.35 13.43 -0.64
CA MET A 55 11.85 12.22 0.00
C MET A 55 10.40 12.38 0.50
N MET A 56 10.04 13.53 1.07
CA MET A 56 8.67 13.81 1.54
C MET A 56 7.67 13.91 0.37
N ARG A 57 8.10 14.45 -0.78
CA ARG A 57 7.26 14.46 -1.99
C ARG A 57 7.01 13.04 -2.49
N ASP A 58 8.05 12.23 -2.62
CA ASP A 58 7.94 10.86 -3.12
C ASP A 58 7.09 9.99 -2.19
N TYR A 59 7.30 10.13 -0.88
CA TYR A 59 6.45 9.49 0.12
C TYR A 59 4.98 9.94 0.02
N GLY A 60 4.75 11.23 -0.24
CA GLY A 60 3.41 11.76 -0.48
C GLY A 60 2.71 11.12 -1.68
N VAL A 61 3.42 10.90 -2.79
CA VAL A 61 2.91 10.22 -3.99
C VAL A 61 2.54 8.77 -3.66
N LEU A 62 3.45 8.02 -3.05
CA LEU A 62 3.20 6.63 -2.65
C LEU A 62 1.95 6.51 -1.76
N ARG A 63 1.77 7.45 -0.83
CA ARG A 63 0.62 7.49 0.08
C ARG A 63 -0.69 7.76 -0.66
N GLN A 64 -0.67 8.56 -1.74
CA GLN A 64 -1.82 8.79 -2.60
C GLN A 64 -2.17 7.54 -3.42
N GLU A 65 -1.18 6.85 -3.99
CA GLU A 65 -1.36 5.61 -4.74
C GLU A 65 -1.98 4.51 -3.87
N ILE A 66 -1.43 4.29 -2.67
CA ILE A 66 -1.98 3.32 -1.70
C ILE A 66 -3.43 3.66 -1.36
N ARG A 67 -3.75 4.95 -1.15
CA ARG A 67 -5.13 5.36 -0.86
C ARG A 67 -6.07 5.06 -2.02
N ALA A 68 -5.64 5.29 -3.26
CA ALA A 68 -6.43 4.98 -4.44
C ALA A 68 -6.70 3.46 -4.57
N GLU A 69 -5.69 2.62 -4.34
CA GLU A 69 -5.85 1.16 -4.35
C GLU A 69 -6.74 0.65 -3.21
N CYS A 70 -6.66 1.25 -2.03
CA CYS A 70 -7.54 0.92 -0.91
C CYS A 70 -9.00 1.24 -1.22
N GLN A 71 -9.27 2.43 -1.75
CA GLN A 71 -10.64 2.82 -2.12
C GLN A 71 -11.24 1.95 -3.23
N LYS A 72 -10.40 1.43 -4.13
CA LYS A 72 -10.82 0.53 -5.21
C LYS A 72 -11.23 -0.86 -4.72
N ASN A 73 -10.64 -1.34 -3.63
CA ASN A 73 -10.89 -2.66 -3.06
C ASN A 73 -12.00 -2.68 -1.97
N ASP A 74 -12.50 -1.51 -1.57
CA ASP A 74 -13.65 -1.34 -0.66
C ASP A 74 -15.02 -1.31 -1.37
N ILE A 75 -15.05 -1.52 -2.71
CA ILE A 75 -16.27 -1.65 -3.55
C ILE A 75 -16.47 -3.11 -3.98
#